data_AF-A0A453RW24-F1
#
_entry.id   AF-A0A453RW24-F1
#
_cell.length_a   1.000
_cell.length_b   1.000
_cell.length_c   1.000
_cell.angle_alpha   90.00
_cell.angle_beta   90.00
_cell.angle_gamma   90.00
#
_symmetry.space_group_name_H-M   'P 1'
#
loop_
_entity.id
_entity.type
_entity.pdbx_description
1 polymer ?
#
loop_
_entity_poly.entity_id
_entity_poly.type
_entity_poly.pdbx_seq_one_letter_code
_entity_poly.pdbx_strand_id
1 'polypeptide(L)' 'MAAGVIDADYRSPVGVVLFSHSEVDFSVKPGDRVAWMISHVIAAPEVAEVEDLDAIVRREGGFGSASV' A
#
# COMPACT_ATOMS: atom_id res chain seq x y z
N MET A 1 -6.75 -2.10 -7.35
CA MET A 1 -5.85 -1.74 -6.23
C MET A 1 -6.68 -1.01 -5.21
N ALA A 2 -6.62 -1.42 -3.95
CA ALA A 2 -7.30 -0.67 -2.89
C ALA A 2 -6.48 0.59 -2.53
N ALA A 3 -7.18 1.68 -2.23
CA ALA A 3 -6.57 2.85 -1.60
C ALA A 3 -6.39 2.60 -0.10
N GLY A 4 -5.38 3.23 0.52
CA GLY A 4 -5.09 3.05 1.95
C GLY A 4 -3.83 3.73 2.46
N VAL A 5 -3.12 4.47 1.61
CA VAL A 5 -1.99 5.31 2.03
C VAL A 5 -2.55 6.66 2.45
N ILE A 6 -2.18 7.11 3.65
CA ILE A 6 -2.54 8.41 4.21
C ILE A 6 -1.24 9.12 4.50
N ASP A 7 -1.03 10.29 3.87
CA ASP A 7 0.16 11.09 4.09
C ASP A 7 0.18 11.72 5.49
N ALA A 8 1.38 11.89 6.05
CA ALA A 8 1.56 12.39 7.41
C ALA A 8 1.06 13.84 7.60
N ASP A 9 0.98 14.62 6.52
CA ASP A 9 0.50 15.99 6.49
C ASP A 9 -0.99 16.13 6.10
N TYR A 10 -1.69 15.01 5.84
CA TYR A 10 -3.12 15.01 5.57
C TYR A 10 -3.93 15.46 6.80
N ARG A 11 -4.90 16.36 6.62
CA ARG A 11 -5.72 16.95 7.71
C ARG A 11 -7.23 16.93 7.45
N SER A 12 -7.65 16.51 6.27
CA SER A 12 -9.07 16.41 5.93
C SER A 12 -9.69 15.10 6.45
N PRO A 13 -11.02 14.92 6.35
CA PRO A 13 -11.66 13.68 6.79
C PRO A 13 -11.11 12.44 6.06
N VAL A 14 -10.72 11.41 6.82
CA VAL A 14 -10.22 10.15 6.27
C VAL A 14 -11.40 9.27 5.86
N GLY A 15 -11.37 8.79 4.61
CA GLY A 15 -12.30 7.79 4.09
C GLY A 15 -11.68 6.40 3.99
N VAL A 16 -12.52 5.36 4.01
CA VAL A 16 -12.12 3.97 3.77
C VAL A 16 -12.76 3.49 2.48
N VAL A 17 -11.96 3.01 1.53
CA VAL A 17 -12.45 2.41 0.29
C VAL A 17 -12.62 0.91 0.50
N LEU A 18 -13.86 0.43 0.47
CA LEU A 18 -14.20 -0.98 0.66
C LEU A 18 -14.47 -1.66 -0.69
N PHE A 19 -13.91 -2.85 -0.88
CA PHE A 19 -14.22 -3.73 -2.00
C PHE A 19 -14.82 -5.03 -1.47
N SER A 20 -16.10 -5.25 -1.74
CA SER A 20 -16.71 -6.56 -1.56
C SER A 20 -16.35 -7.42 -2.77
N HIS A 21 -15.78 -8.60 -2.52
CA HIS A 21 -15.52 -9.61 -3.55
C HIS A 21 -16.62 -10.69 -3.59
N SER A 22 -17.68 -10.50 -2.80
CA SER A 22 -18.87 -11.34 -2.78
C SER A 22 -19.90 -10.82 -3.78
N GLU A 23 -20.72 -11.71 -4.34
CA GLU A 23 -21.91 -11.35 -5.12
C GLU A 23 -23.09 -10.92 -4.24
N VAL A 24 -22.94 -10.98 -2.91
CA VAL A 24 -23.94 -10.57 -1.93
C VAL A 24 -23.63 -9.17 -1.41
N ASP A 25 -24.67 -8.35 -1.31
CA ASP A 25 -24.59 -6.99 -0.75
C ASP A 25 -24.03 -6.99 0.68
N PHE A 26 -23.13 -6.05 0.94
CA PHE A 26 -22.56 -5.80 2.26
C PHE A 26 -23.02 -4.45 2.80
N SER A 27 -23.91 -4.47 3.80
CA SER A 27 -24.44 -3.26 4.44
C SER A 27 -23.51 -2.82 5.58
N VAL A 28 -23.10 -1.54 5.55
CA VAL A 28 -22.39 -0.88 6.65
C VAL A 28 -23.33 0.11 7.33
N LYS A 29 -23.38 0.06 8.67
CA LYS A 29 -24.17 0.99 9.50
C LYS A 29 -23.26 1.95 10.26
N PRO A 30 -23.77 3.12 10.66
CA PRO A 30 -23.03 4.01 11.56
C PRO A 30 -22.61 3.27 12.84
N GLY A 31 -21.31 3.29 13.14
CA GLY A 31 -20.71 2.60 14.30
C GLY A 31 -20.05 1.26 13.98
N ASP A 32 -20.26 0.70 12.79
CA ASP A 32 -19.58 -0.53 12.37
C ASP A 32 -18.08 -0.30 12.19
N ARG A 33 -17.26 -1.26 12.64
CA ARG A 33 -15.82 -1.24 12.43
C ARG A 33 -15.51 -1.91 11.09
N VAL A 34 -14.99 -1.14 10.13
CA VAL A 34 -14.76 -1.61 8.74
C VAL A 34 -13.30 -1.70 8.32
N ALA A 35 -12.37 -1.16 9.12
CA ALA A 35 -10.93 -1.23 8.87
C ALA A 35 -10.13 -0.98 10.17
N TRP A 36 -8.83 -1.24 10.10
CA TRP A 36 -7.85 -0.82 11.11
C TRP A 36 -6.81 0.08 10.46
N MET A 37 -6.38 1.11 11.19
CA MET A 37 -5.28 1.98 10.80
C MET A 37 -3.98 1.45 11.39
N ILE A 38 -2.93 1.40 10.57
CA ILE A 38 -1.58 1.01 10.99
C ILE A 38 -0.65 2.19 10.66
N SER A 39 0.14 2.62 11.63
CA SER A 39 1.18 3.63 11.42
C SER A 39 2.47 2.92 11.00
N HIS A 40 2.97 3.23 9.82
CA HIS A 40 4.23 2.69 9.32
C HIS A 40 5.36 3.71 9.50
N VAL A 41 6.52 3.24 9.94
CA VAL A 41 7.75 4.03 9.85
C VAL A 41 8.25 3.95 8.41
N ILE A 42 8.34 5.10 7.75
CA ILE A 42 8.83 5.22 6.37
C ILE A 42 10.09 6.08 6.34
N ALA A 43 11.00 5.76 5.41
CA ALA A 43 12.09 6.65 5.05
C ALA A 43 11.67 7.50 3.85
N ALA A 44 11.98 8.79 3.87
CA ALA A 44 11.80 9.71 2.75
C ALA A 44 13.18 10.24 2.31
N PRO A 45 14.03 9.42 1.67
CA PRO A 45 15.34 9.85 1.22
C PRO A 45 15.24 10.83 0.06
N GLU A 46 16.25 11.67 -0.09
CA GLU A 46 16.40 12.48 -1.30
C GLU A 46 16.73 11.57 -2.49
N VAL A 47 16.10 11.86 -3.64
CA VAL A 47 16.36 11.14 -4.87
C VAL A 47 17.58 11.77 -5.54
N ALA A 48 18.63 10.97 -5.77
CA ALA A 48 19.82 11.37 -6.51
C ALA A 48 19.81 10.73 -7.91
N GLU A 49 19.93 11.56 -8.94
CA GLU A 49 20.09 11.11 -10.32
C GLU A 49 21.54 10.65 -10.56
N VAL A 50 21.71 9.49 -11.18
CA VAL A 50 23.02 8.90 -11.52
C VAL A 50 22.97 8.31 -12.92
N GLU A 51 24.10 8.31 -13.62
CA GLU A 51 24.19 7.74 -14.97
C GLU A 51 24.04 6.21 -14.98
N ASP A 52 24.50 5.54 -13.93
CA ASP A 52 24.38 4.10 -13.75
C ASP A 52 24.22 3.74 -12.27
N LEU A 53 23.54 2.63 -12.00
CA LEU A 53 23.41 2.07 -10.65
C LEU A 53 24.52 1.03 -10.43
N ASP A 54 25.06 0.97 -9.21
CA ASP A 54 26.05 -0.05 -8.87
C ASP A 54 25.54 -1.45 -9.21
N ALA A 55 26.43 -2.29 -9.77
CA ALA A 55 26.13 -3.68 -10.06
C ALA A 55 25.82 -4.44 -8.76
N ILE A 56 24.54 -4.58 -8.45
CA ILE A 56 24.05 -5.44 -7.37
C ILE A 56 23.96 -6.86 -7.90
N VAL A 57 24.38 -7.86 -7.11
CA VAL A 57 23.96 -9.26 -7.32
C VAL A 57 22.47 -9.33 -7.03
N ARG A 58 21.66 -8.88 -8.00
CA ARG A 58 20.25 -9.20 -8.06
C ARG A 58 20.23 -10.70 -8.27
N ARG A 59 19.83 -11.47 -7.26
CA ARG A 59 19.34 -12.82 -7.54
C ARG A 59 18.24 -12.62 -8.58
N GLU A 60 18.44 -13.14 -9.78
CA GLU A 60 17.43 -13.16 -10.83
C GLU A 60 16.11 -13.53 -10.19
N GLY A 61 15.21 -12.55 -10.12
CA GLY A 61 13.89 -12.88 -9.68
C GLY A 61 12.93 -11.83 -9.16
N GLY A 62 12.04 -11.41 -10.05
CA GLY A 62 10.72 -10.89 -9.73
C GLY A 62 9.69 -11.58 -10.62
N PHE A 63 8.45 -11.72 -10.14
CA PHE A 63 7.33 -12.43 -10.80
C PHE A 63 7.49 -13.96 -10.94
N GLY A 64 7.83 -14.66 -9.85
CA GLY A 64 7.74 -16.14 -9.81
C GLY A 64 9.01 -16.91 -10.22
N SER A 65 10.11 -16.20 -10.39
CA SER A 65 11.49 -16.70 -10.59
C SER A 65 12.07 -17.62 -9.52
N ALA A 66 11.32 -17.90 -8.45
CA ALA A 66 11.66 -18.91 -7.46
C ALA A 66 10.43 -19.79 -7.22
N SER A 67 9.93 -20.44 -8.28
CA SER A 67 9.00 -21.57 -8.22
C SER A 67 9.06 -22.31 -9.55
N VAL A 68 9.19 -23.64 -9.62
CA VAL A 68 8.90 -24.68 -8.60
C VAL A 68 10.11 -25.10 -7.78
#